data_AF-A0A4R4QA98-F1
#
_entry.id   AF-A0A4R4QA98-F1
#
_cell.length_a   1.000
_cell.length_b   1.000
_cell.length_c   1.000
_cell.angle_alpha   90.00
_cell.angle_beta   90.00
_cell.angle_gamma   90.00
#
_symmetry.space_group_name_H-M   'P 1'
#
loop_
_entity.id
_entity.type
_entity.pdbx_description
1 polymer ?
#
loop_
_entity_poly.entity_id
_entity_poly.type
_entity_poly.pdbx_seq_one_letter_code
_entity_poly.pdbx_strand_id
1 'polypeptide(L)'
;MMANETLRTIEGRSVLRMERQLRHPAEKVWRALTDPAELVHWFPATVQLEPRIGSRVEYVMDGEPGGDGEVLEFDPPRVFAITWSGEVLRWELLPAEDGCLLVLSHTFDDHFGAASFASGWTLCLEALGLRLLGKPIDIEPDTGVLHDHYLEQLGLDQGTAEETSDGWTVRFERQLTRPAETVRPLLAAYDDARWELTTGTGHGARLIVTQTGLATPDKALVEWRERLDKLAADLLKTPPAKLN
;
A
#
# COMPACT_ATOMS: atom_id res chain seq x y z
N MET A 1 -12.39 -4.64 -17.85
CA MET A 1 -12.86 -4.11 -16.57
C MET A 1 -11.78 -3.16 -16.10
N MET A 2 -12.08 -1.86 -15.95
CA MET A 2 -11.09 -0.91 -15.44
C MET A 2 -10.70 -1.34 -14.03
N ALA A 3 -9.41 -1.27 -13.69
CA ALA A 3 -8.98 -1.50 -12.32
C ALA A 3 -9.63 -0.45 -11.40
N ASN A 4 -10.21 -0.88 -10.28
CA ASN A 4 -10.87 0.00 -9.32
C ASN A 4 -9.86 0.72 -8.41
N GLU A 5 -8.57 0.39 -8.56
CA GLU A 5 -7.48 0.96 -7.82
C GLU A 5 -6.54 1.71 -8.76
N THR A 6 -6.21 2.95 -8.40
CA THR A 6 -5.35 3.82 -9.18
C THR A 6 -4.33 4.50 -8.27
N LEU A 7 -3.12 4.69 -8.76
CA LEU A 7 -2.08 5.49 -8.11
C LEU A 7 -1.82 6.74 -8.95
N ARG A 8 -1.82 7.91 -8.32
CA ARG A 8 -1.49 9.19 -8.96
C ARG A 8 -0.53 9.98 -8.11
N THR A 9 0.29 10.81 -8.74
CA THR A 9 1.09 11.82 -8.03
C THR A 9 0.37 13.16 -8.09
N ILE A 10 0.04 13.73 -6.94
CA ILE A 10 -0.62 15.02 -6.79
C ILE A 10 0.23 15.87 -5.85
N GLU A 11 0.68 17.04 -6.33
CA GLU A 11 1.51 17.98 -5.54
C GLU A 11 2.75 17.32 -4.91
N GLY A 12 3.36 16.38 -5.63
CA GLY A 12 4.57 15.65 -5.20
C GLY A 12 4.32 14.48 -4.25
N ARG A 13 3.07 14.25 -3.82
CA ARG A 13 2.69 13.11 -2.97
C ARG A 13 1.97 12.04 -3.80
N SER A 14 2.06 10.80 -3.37
CA SER A 14 1.31 9.70 -3.96
C SER A 14 -0.10 9.63 -3.39
N VAL A 15 -1.08 9.35 -4.24
CA VAL A 15 -2.49 9.18 -3.88
C VAL A 15 -2.97 7.85 -4.45
N LEU A 16 -3.08 6.86 -3.57
CA LEU A 16 -3.74 5.59 -3.85
C LEU A 16 -5.25 5.78 -3.68
N ARG A 17 -6.02 5.46 -4.71
CA ARG A 17 -7.48 5.51 -4.67
C ARG A 17 -8.06 4.13 -4.92
N MET A 18 -8.99 3.69 -4.09
CA MET A 18 -9.64 2.38 -4.18
C MET A 18 -11.16 2.51 -4.02
N GLU A 19 -11.92 1.79 -4.85
CA GLU A 19 -13.39 1.81 -4.81
C GLU A 19 -14.01 0.48 -4.40
N ARG A 20 -15.08 0.51 -3.60
CA ARG A 20 -15.89 -0.66 -3.24
C ARG A 20 -17.38 -0.35 -3.38
N GLN A 21 -18.10 -1.13 -4.19
CA GLN A 21 -19.55 -1.09 -4.24
C GLN A 21 -20.10 -1.88 -3.04
N LEU A 22 -20.86 -1.23 -2.16
CA LEU A 22 -21.40 -1.84 -0.96
C LEU A 22 -22.94 -1.86 -1.03
N ARG A 23 -23.55 -3.03 -0.86
CA ARG A 23 -25.02 -3.20 -0.83
C ARG A 23 -25.61 -2.86 0.55
N HIS A 24 -25.22 -1.71 1.08
CA HIS A 24 -25.64 -1.20 2.37
C HIS A 24 -25.92 0.31 2.28
N PRO A 25 -26.89 0.84 3.05
CA PRO A 25 -27.11 2.27 3.13
C PRO A 25 -25.86 3.02 3.60
N ALA A 26 -25.63 4.23 3.07
CA ALA A 26 -24.47 5.05 3.41
C ALA A 26 -24.36 5.31 4.93
N GLU A 27 -25.48 5.45 5.64
CA GLU A 27 -25.50 5.67 7.09
C GLU A 27 -24.95 4.47 7.88
N LYS A 28 -25.20 3.25 7.38
CA LYS A 28 -24.65 2.04 8.00
C LYS A 28 -23.14 1.96 7.79
N VAL A 29 -22.68 2.25 6.58
CA VAL A 29 -21.25 2.26 6.26
C VAL A 29 -20.54 3.39 7.01
N TRP A 30 -21.15 4.58 7.08
CA TRP A 30 -20.66 5.71 7.84
C TRP A 30 -20.35 5.35 9.28
N ARG A 31 -21.29 4.70 9.98
CA ARG A 31 -21.05 4.22 11.34
C ARG A 31 -19.83 3.31 11.41
N ALA A 32 -19.67 2.39 10.46
CA ALA A 32 -18.51 1.49 10.42
C ALA A 32 -17.17 2.20 10.18
N LEU A 33 -17.20 3.38 9.56
CA LEU A 33 -16.01 4.21 9.30
C LEU A 33 -15.65 5.16 10.45
N THR A 34 -16.63 5.58 11.26
CA THR A 34 -16.42 6.68 12.23
C THR A 34 -16.62 6.28 13.69
N ASP A 35 -17.26 5.16 13.97
CA ASP A 35 -17.45 4.65 15.34
C ASP A 35 -16.23 3.81 15.74
N PRO A 36 -15.46 4.20 16.78
CA PRO A 36 -14.33 3.42 17.30
C PRO A 36 -14.67 1.95 17.59
N ALA A 37 -15.91 1.68 18.06
CA ALA A 37 -16.37 0.34 18.35
C ALA A 37 -16.59 -0.51 17.08
N GLU A 38 -16.71 0.11 15.91
CA GLU A 38 -16.81 -0.59 14.63
C GLU A 38 -15.45 -0.65 13.89
N LEU A 39 -14.64 0.42 13.98
CA LEU A 39 -13.32 0.50 13.34
C LEU A 39 -12.39 -0.65 13.75
N VAL A 40 -12.41 -1.00 15.05
CA VAL A 40 -11.57 -2.08 15.62
C VAL A 40 -11.74 -3.44 14.93
N HIS A 41 -12.82 -3.64 14.17
CA HIS A 41 -13.09 -4.90 13.48
C HIS A 41 -12.40 -5.05 12.13
N TRP A 42 -11.96 -3.96 11.49
CA TRP A 42 -11.47 -4.00 10.10
C TRP A 42 -10.30 -3.05 9.82
N PHE A 43 -10.17 -1.98 10.59
CA PHE A 43 -9.08 -1.02 10.45
C PHE A 43 -7.78 -1.62 11.05
N PRO A 44 -6.60 -1.36 10.46
CA PRO A 44 -5.35 -2.01 10.89
C PRO A 44 -4.83 -1.58 12.27
N ALA A 45 -5.49 -0.63 12.93
CA ALA A 45 -5.17 -0.16 14.28
C ALA A 45 -6.44 0.06 15.09
N THR A 46 -6.32 0.03 16.43
CA THR A 46 -7.37 0.57 17.29
C THR A 46 -7.31 2.09 17.20
N VAL A 47 -8.45 2.72 16.91
CA VAL A 47 -8.55 4.17 16.72
C VAL A 47 -9.41 4.78 17.82
N GLN A 48 -8.91 5.80 18.50
CA GLN A 48 -9.71 6.68 19.35
C GLN A 48 -9.78 8.05 18.69
N LEU A 49 -11.00 8.57 18.51
CA LEU A 49 -11.22 9.88 17.90
C LEU A 49 -12.51 10.50 18.42
N GLU A 50 -12.55 11.83 18.41
CA GLU A 50 -13.78 12.58 18.57
C GLU A 50 -14.32 13.02 17.20
N PRO A 51 -15.64 12.99 16.96
CA PRO A 51 -16.25 13.35 15.68
C PRO A 51 -16.29 14.88 15.50
N ARG A 52 -15.13 15.51 15.49
CA ARG A 52 -14.95 16.96 15.39
C ARG A 52 -13.67 17.26 14.62
N ILE A 53 -13.78 18.12 13.61
CA ILE A 53 -12.63 18.62 12.84
C ILE A 53 -11.64 19.28 13.80
N GLY A 54 -10.35 18.98 13.64
CA GLY A 54 -9.27 19.46 14.48
C GLY A 54 -9.03 18.63 15.75
N SER A 55 -9.89 17.65 16.05
CA SER A 55 -9.66 16.76 17.19
C SER A 55 -8.55 15.77 16.90
N ARG A 56 -7.76 15.46 17.94
CA ARG A 56 -6.71 14.45 17.89
C ARG A 56 -7.30 13.06 17.62
N VAL A 57 -6.58 12.27 16.84
CA VAL A 57 -6.78 10.84 16.64
C VAL A 57 -5.61 10.10 17.27
N GLU A 58 -5.91 9.08 18.06
CA GLU A 58 -4.91 8.21 18.69
C GLU A 58 -5.01 6.81 18.10
N TYR A 59 -3.87 6.25 17.71
CA TYR A 59 -3.76 4.91 17.14
C TYR A 59 -2.98 3.99 18.09
N VAL A 60 -3.46 2.77 18.25
CA VAL A 60 -2.75 1.69 18.96
C VAL A 60 -2.63 0.49 18.04
N MET A 61 -1.40 0.01 17.85
CA MET A 61 -1.06 -1.14 17.01
C MET A 61 -0.25 -2.12 17.85
N ASP A 62 -0.69 -3.37 17.93
CA ASP A 62 -0.04 -4.42 18.73
C ASP A 62 0.25 -4.05 20.19
N GLY A 63 -0.60 -3.20 20.78
CA GLY A 63 -0.46 -2.74 22.17
C GLY A 63 0.50 -1.57 22.37
N GLU A 64 1.16 -1.09 21.31
CA GLU A 64 2.08 0.04 21.32
C GLU A 64 1.46 1.27 20.61
N PRO A 65 1.96 2.49 20.89
CA PRO A 65 1.55 3.69 20.16
C PRO A 65 1.74 3.52 18.65
N GLY A 66 0.64 3.60 17.90
CA GLY A 66 0.60 3.40 16.44
C GLY A 66 0.83 4.67 15.63
N GLY A 67 1.11 5.80 16.29
CA GLY A 67 1.26 7.13 15.66
C GLY A 67 0.19 8.12 16.12
N ASP A 68 0.31 9.36 15.64
CA ASP A 68 -0.64 10.44 15.90
C ASP A 68 -1.41 10.84 14.65
N GLY A 69 -2.58 11.43 14.87
CA GLY A 69 -3.42 11.97 13.81
C GLY A 69 -4.36 13.07 14.28
N GLU A 70 -5.11 13.60 13.33
CA GLU A 70 -6.08 14.66 13.49
C GLU A 70 -7.25 14.43 12.52
N VAL A 71 -8.47 14.75 12.94
CA VAL A 71 -9.63 14.75 12.06
C VAL A 71 -9.60 15.98 11.16
N LEU A 72 -9.46 15.76 9.85
CA LEU A 72 -9.41 16.82 8.85
C LEU A 72 -10.79 17.19 8.31
N GLU A 73 -11.66 16.20 8.14
CA GLU A 73 -13.03 16.40 7.64
C GLU A 73 -13.99 15.41 8.30
N PHE A 74 -15.18 15.90 8.63
CA PHE A 74 -16.24 15.10 9.24
C PHE A 74 -17.61 15.62 8.79
N ASP A 75 -18.11 15.09 7.67
CA ASP A 75 -19.36 15.48 7.02
C ASP A 75 -20.30 14.27 6.85
N PRO A 76 -21.08 13.90 7.90
CA PRO A 76 -21.93 12.71 7.85
C PRO A 76 -23.07 12.77 6.82
N PRO A 77 -23.41 11.67 6.14
CA PRO A 77 -22.69 10.40 6.04
C PRO A 77 -21.79 10.35 4.79
N ARG A 78 -21.25 11.49 4.35
CA ARG A 78 -20.64 11.68 3.03
C ARG A 78 -19.13 11.55 3.04
N VAL A 79 -18.45 12.21 3.97
CA VAL A 79 -16.99 12.31 3.94
C VAL A 79 -16.37 12.28 5.32
N PHE A 80 -15.37 11.41 5.49
CA PHE A 80 -14.52 11.35 6.67
C PHE A 80 -13.05 11.38 6.26
N ALA A 81 -12.24 12.25 6.86
CA ALA A 81 -10.80 12.29 6.60
C ALA A 81 -10.00 12.50 7.88
N ILE A 82 -8.90 11.76 8.02
CA ILE A 82 -7.97 11.80 9.15
C ILE A 82 -6.53 11.77 8.67
N THR A 83 -5.63 12.34 9.47
CA THR A 83 -4.20 12.08 9.31
C THR A 83 -3.76 10.86 10.10
N TRP A 84 -2.68 10.23 9.64
CA TRP A 84 -1.96 9.20 10.39
C TRP A 84 -0.48 9.31 10.06
N SER A 85 0.34 9.75 11.03
CA SER A 85 1.80 9.85 10.88
C SER A 85 2.24 10.66 9.64
N GLY A 86 1.53 11.75 9.32
CA GLY A 86 1.79 12.62 8.17
C GLY A 86 1.12 12.21 6.86
N GLU A 87 0.54 11.00 6.80
CA GLU A 87 -0.31 10.54 5.70
C GLU A 87 -1.75 10.99 5.91
N VAL A 88 -2.55 10.98 4.83
CA VAL A 88 -3.98 11.34 4.87
C VAL A 88 -4.82 10.16 4.38
N LEU A 89 -5.78 9.75 5.19
CA LEU A 89 -6.82 8.80 4.80
C LEU A 89 -8.13 9.55 4.65
N ARG A 90 -8.77 9.39 3.48
CA ARG A 90 -10.05 10.01 3.15
C ARG A 90 -11.01 8.95 2.64
N TRP A 91 -12.17 8.84 3.27
CA TRP A 91 -13.29 8.03 2.81
C TRP A 91 -14.43 8.91 2.32
N GLU A 92 -14.93 8.62 1.13
CA GLU A 92 -16.13 9.24 0.56
C GLU A 92 -17.20 8.17 0.34
N LEU A 93 -18.44 8.47 0.71
CA LEU A 93 -19.61 7.63 0.48
C LEU A 93 -20.55 8.33 -0.48
N LEU A 94 -20.77 7.71 -1.64
CA LEU A 94 -21.70 8.17 -2.65
C LEU A 94 -22.93 7.25 -2.64
N PRO A 95 -24.10 7.74 -2.20
CA PRO A 95 -25.34 6.96 -2.24
C PRO A 95 -25.68 6.49 -3.65
N ALA A 96 -26.20 5.26 -3.76
CA ALA A 96 -26.67 4.65 -5.00
C ALA A 96 -28.00 3.92 -4.75
N GLU A 97 -28.67 3.48 -5.82
CA GLU A 97 -29.99 2.83 -5.72
C GLU A 97 -29.96 1.55 -4.85
N ASP A 98 -28.92 0.72 -4.99
CA ASP A 98 -28.72 -0.53 -4.22
C ASP A 98 -27.53 -0.43 -3.25
N GLY A 99 -27.48 0.67 -2.47
CA GLY A 99 -26.48 0.87 -1.41
C GLY A 99 -25.63 2.12 -1.61
N CYS A 100 -24.30 1.98 -1.61
CA CYS A 100 -23.39 3.10 -1.84
C CYS A 100 -22.07 2.67 -2.49
N LEU A 101 -21.38 3.61 -3.12
CA LEU A 101 -19.98 3.49 -3.48
C LEU A 101 -19.12 4.05 -2.35
N LEU A 102 -18.23 3.24 -1.80
CA LEU A 102 -17.16 3.69 -0.92
C LEU A 102 -15.91 3.97 -1.74
N VAL A 103 -15.32 5.14 -1.55
CA VAL A 103 -14.03 5.53 -2.13
C VAL A 103 -13.06 5.81 -1.00
N LEU A 104 -11.96 5.05 -0.94
CA LEU A 104 -10.80 5.36 -0.11
C LEU A 104 -9.77 6.11 -0.97
N SER A 105 -9.27 7.24 -0.48
CA SER A 105 -8.05 7.88 -0.97
C SER A 105 -7.02 7.93 0.16
N HIS A 106 -5.84 7.38 -0.08
CA HIS A 106 -4.70 7.38 0.83
C HIS A 106 -3.56 8.18 0.20
N THR A 107 -3.21 9.29 0.85
CA THR A 107 -2.13 10.20 0.42
C THR A 107 -0.89 10.00 1.29
N PHE A 108 0.26 9.70 0.68
CA PHE A 108 1.51 9.36 1.35
C PHE A 108 2.73 9.78 0.53
N ASP A 109 3.90 9.81 1.17
CA ASP A 109 5.15 10.27 0.55
C ASP A 109 5.94 9.11 -0.11
N ASP A 110 5.91 7.91 0.48
CA ASP A 110 6.63 6.74 -0.05
C ASP A 110 5.92 6.12 -1.27
N HIS A 111 6.18 6.68 -2.46
CA HIS A 111 5.57 6.24 -3.72
C HIS A 111 5.66 4.73 -3.94
N PHE A 112 6.85 4.16 -3.74
CA PHE A 112 7.07 2.75 -4.01
C PHE A 112 6.54 1.85 -2.87
N GLY A 113 6.01 2.41 -1.77
CA GLY A 113 5.25 1.70 -0.74
C GLY A 113 3.78 1.44 -1.13
N ALA A 114 3.30 2.07 -2.21
CA ALA A 114 1.91 2.02 -2.65
C ALA A 114 1.34 0.59 -2.82
N ALA A 115 2.15 -0.37 -3.30
CA ALA A 115 1.70 -1.76 -3.43
C ALA A 115 1.40 -2.42 -2.08
N SER A 116 2.20 -2.12 -1.04
CA SER A 116 1.95 -2.62 0.32
C SER A 116 0.71 -1.98 0.94
N PHE A 117 0.49 -0.68 0.68
CA PHE A 117 -0.74 -0.02 1.14
C PHE A 117 -1.97 -0.58 0.42
N ALA A 118 -1.90 -0.79 -0.89
CA ALA A 118 -3.01 -1.35 -1.67
C ALA A 118 -3.36 -2.79 -1.24
N SER A 119 -2.37 -3.65 -1.00
CA SER A 119 -2.62 -5.00 -0.50
C SER A 119 -3.23 -4.97 0.91
N GLY A 120 -2.67 -4.17 1.83
CA GLY A 120 -3.22 -4.00 3.17
C GLY A 120 -4.66 -3.47 3.17
N TRP A 121 -4.93 -2.41 2.42
CA TRP A 121 -6.27 -1.84 2.32
C TRP A 121 -7.27 -2.78 1.67
N THR A 122 -6.83 -3.65 0.75
CA THR A 122 -7.71 -4.68 0.20
C THR A 122 -8.23 -5.62 1.28
N LEU A 123 -7.34 -6.12 2.14
CA LEU A 123 -7.70 -7.00 3.25
C LEU A 123 -8.60 -6.27 4.27
N CYS A 124 -8.27 -5.03 4.62
CA CYS A 124 -9.09 -4.20 5.52
C CYS A 124 -10.48 -3.92 4.94
N LEU A 125 -10.59 -3.61 3.65
CA LEU A 125 -11.88 -3.35 2.99
C LEU A 125 -12.70 -4.63 2.79
N GLU A 126 -12.05 -5.79 2.65
CA GLU A 126 -12.73 -7.09 2.68
C GLU A 126 -13.29 -7.39 4.08
N ALA A 127 -12.50 -7.18 5.13
CA ALA A 127 -12.95 -7.30 6.52
C ALA A 127 -14.12 -6.36 6.83
N LEU A 128 -14.09 -5.11 6.33
CA LEU A 128 -15.21 -4.17 6.41
C LEU A 128 -16.47 -4.73 5.72
N GLY A 129 -16.32 -5.29 4.52
CA GLY A 129 -17.41 -5.93 3.80
C GLY A 129 -18.05 -7.09 4.59
N LEU A 130 -17.23 -7.98 5.15
CA LEU A 130 -17.70 -9.08 6.01
C LEU A 130 -18.38 -8.56 7.28
N ARG A 131 -17.80 -7.55 7.93
CA ARG A 131 -18.37 -6.90 9.11
C ARG A 131 -19.76 -6.34 8.82
N LEU A 132 -19.92 -5.62 7.70
CA LEU A 132 -21.20 -5.05 7.29
C LEU A 132 -22.25 -6.14 6.98
N LEU A 133 -21.83 -7.29 6.47
CA LEU A 133 -22.70 -8.45 6.26
C LEU A 133 -23.04 -9.22 7.55
N GLY A 134 -22.42 -8.88 8.68
CA GLY A 134 -22.55 -9.63 9.93
C GLY A 134 -21.92 -11.02 9.87
N LYS A 135 -20.94 -11.22 8.99
CA LYS A 135 -20.21 -12.48 8.82
C LYS A 135 -18.96 -12.49 9.72
N PRO A 136 -18.48 -13.68 10.12
CA PRO A 136 -17.16 -13.82 10.71
C PRO A 136 -16.09 -13.24 9.78
N ILE A 137 -15.11 -12.55 10.38
CA ILE A 137 -13.96 -12.02 9.66
C ILE A 137 -12.85 -13.07 9.79
N ASP A 138 -12.54 -13.72 8.67
CA ASP A 138 -11.48 -14.72 8.55
C ASP A 138 -10.71 -14.38 7.27
N ILE A 139 -9.78 -13.43 7.40
CA ILE A 139 -8.97 -12.91 6.31
C ILE A 139 -7.55 -13.40 6.50
N GLU A 140 -7.06 -14.18 5.53
CA GLU A 140 -5.67 -14.60 5.52
C GLU A 140 -4.76 -13.40 5.23
N PRO A 141 -3.64 -13.25 5.96
CA PRO A 141 -2.65 -12.24 5.64
C PRO A 141 -2.08 -12.43 4.24
N ASP A 142 -1.75 -11.33 3.57
CA ASP A 142 -1.06 -11.41 2.27
C ASP A 142 0.31 -12.07 2.44
N THR A 143 0.56 -13.12 1.66
CA THR A 143 1.87 -13.80 1.61
C THR A 143 2.89 -13.03 0.78
N GLY A 144 2.43 -12.01 0.04
CA GLY A 144 3.13 -11.13 -0.87
C GLY A 144 2.65 -11.24 -2.32
N VAL A 145 1.71 -12.15 -2.59
CA VAL A 145 1.10 -12.33 -3.93
C VAL A 145 0.23 -11.12 -4.28
N LEU A 146 -0.56 -10.61 -3.33
CA LEU A 146 -1.41 -9.46 -3.58
C LEU A 146 -0.58 -8.17 -3.71
N HIS A 147 0.49 -8.03 -2.93
CA HIS A 147 1.49 -6.98 -3.10
C HIS A 147 2.07 -6.97 -4.52
N ASP A 148 2.56 -8.11 -5.02
CA ASP A 148 3.15 -8.18 -6.38
C ASP A 148 2.11 -7.91 -7.47
N HIS A 149 0.86 -8.32 -7.28
CA HIS A 149 -0.24 -7.93 -8.17
C HIS A 149 -0.40 -6.40 -8.25
N TYR A 150 -0.34 -5.69 -7.11
CA TYR A 150 -0.42 -4.24 -7.09
C TYR A 150 0.83 -3.54 -7.60
N LEU A 151 2.02 -4.15 -7.52
CA LEU A 151 3.21 -3.60 -8.17
C LEU A 151 2.99 -3.49 -9.69
N GLU A 152 2.52 -4.56 -10.32
CA GLU A 152 2.21 -4.57 -11.76
C GLU A 152 1.03 -3.63 -12.07
N GLN A 153 -0.09 -3.75 -11.35
CA GLN A 153 -1.30 -2.98 -11.62
C GLN A 153 -1.07 -1.46 -11.49
N LEU A 154 -0.25 -1.02 -10.53
CA LEU A 154 0.03 0.39 -10.27
C LEU A 154 1.26 0.90 -11.04
N GLY A 155 1.93 0.06 -11.84
CA GLY A 155 3.10 0.44 -12.64
C GLY A 155 4.36 0.74 -11.81
N LEU A 156 4.48 0.13 -10.63
CA LEU A 156 5.60 0.30 -9.69
C LEU A 156 6.79 -0.63 -9.99
N ASP A 157 6.65 -1.46 -11.01
CA ASP A 157 7.66 -2.38 -11.52
C ASP A 157 8.44 -1.80 -12.72
N GLN A 158 8.22 -0.52 -13.04
CA GLN A 158 8.88 0.18 -14.13
C GLN A 158 10.21 0.80 -13.68
N GLY A 159 11.24 0.63 -14.50
CA GLY A 159 12.55 1.26 -14.30
C GLY A 159 12.65 2.60 -15.02
N THR A 160 13.65 3.38 -14.64
CA THR A 160 14.03 4.61 -15.35
C THR A 160 15.34 4.41 -16.10
N ALA A 161 15.52 5.18 -17.17
CA ALA A 161 16.76 5.21 -17.94
C ALA A 161 17.23 6.66 -18.12
N GLU A 162 18.53 6.89 -17.94
CA GLU A 162 19.18 8.18 -18.11
C GLU A 162 20.43 8.02 -18.97
N GLU A 163 20.60 8.92 -19.96
CA GLU A 163 21.79 8.96 -20.80
C GLU A 163 22.93 9.66 -20.06
N THR A 164 24.11 9.05 -20.05
CA THR A 164 25.32 9.55 -19.38
C THR A 164 26.50 9.57 -20.36
N SER A 165 27.63 10.14 -19.96
CA SER A 165 28.84 10.19 -20.80
C SER A 165 29.39 8.81 -21.19
N ASP A 166 29.10 7.79 -20.38
CA ASP A 166 29.63 6.43 -20.53
C ASP A 166 28.58 5.46 -21.11
N GLY A 167 27.45 5.96 -21.63
CA GLY A 167 26.32 5.18 -22.12
C GLY A 167 25.07 5.40 -21.24
N TRP A 168 24.18 4.41 -21.19
CA TRP A 168 22.94 4.50 -20.44
C TRP A 168 23.08 3.97 -19.01
N THR A 169 22.35 4.61 -18.09
CA THR A 169 22.12 4.12 -16.73
C THR A 169 20.67 3.75 -16.57
N VAL A 170 20.39 2.51 -16.15
CA VAL A 170 19.06 2.03 -15.80
C VAL A 170 18.96 1.87 -14.29
N ARG A 171 17.84 2.32 -13.72
CA ARG A 171 17.54 2.22 -12.28
C ARG A 171 16.16 1.63 -12.06
N PHE A 172 16.05 0.73 -11.08
CA PHE A 172 14.77 0.30 -10.52
C PHE A 172 14.76 0.51 -9.02
N GLU A 173 13.56 0.74 -8.50
CA GLU A 173 13.28 0.83 -7.08
C GLU A 173 12.00 0.05 -6.78
N ARG A 174 12.05 -0.89 -5.84
CA ARG A 174 10.96 -1.83 -5.57
C ARG A 174 10.79 -2.06 -4.08
N GLN A 175 9.55 -2.05 -3.61
CA GLN A 175 9.23 -2.53 -2.26
C GLN A 175 9.13 -4.05 -2.32
N LEU A 176 9.89 -4.73 -1.47
CA LEU A 176 9.80 -6.17 -1.27
C LEU A 176 8.97 -6.49 -0.03
N THR A 177 8.54 -7.75 0.08
CA THR A 177 7.73 -8.28 1.20
C THR A 177 8.55 -9.13 2.17
N ARG A 178 9.88 -9.03 2.09
CA ARG A 178 10.83 -9.74 2.94
C ARG A 178 11.90 -8.77 3.46
N PRO A 179 12.44 -9.00 4.67
CA PRO A 179 13.44 -8.11 5.26
C PRO A 179 14.78 -8.22 4.53
N ALA A 180 15.62 -7.20 4.65
CA ALA A 180 16.85 -7.06 3.86
C ALA A 180 17.82 -8.24 4.06
N GLU A 181 17.81 -8.83 5.26
CA GLU A 181 18.62 -9.99 5.64
C GLU A 181 18.24 -11.25 4.86
N THR A 182 16.97 -11.38 4.47
CA THR A 182 16.49 -12.48 3.63
C THR A 182 16.81 -12.24 2.17
N VAL A 183 16.80 -10.98 1.73
CA VAL A 183 17.04 -10.60 0.32
C VAL A 183 18.53 -10.67 -0.03
N ARG A 184 19.41 -10.18 0.85
CA ARG A 184 20.84 -9.99 0.59
C ARG A 184 21.57 -11.25 0.05
N PRO A 185 21.34 -12.46 0.58
CA PRO A 185 21.99 -13.67 0.06
C PRO A 185 21.64 -13.99 -1.40
N LEU A 186 20.44 -13.61 -1.86
CA LEU A 186 19.97 -13.88 -3.22
C LEU A 186 20.57 -12.91 -4.25
N LEU A 187 21.00 -11.73 -3.82
CA LEU A 187 21.60 -10.73 -4.71
C LEU A 187 22.98 -11.14 -5.23
N ALA A 188 23.67 -12.07 -4.55
CA ALA A 188 24.98 -12.58 -4.97
C ALA A 188 24.96 -13.29 -6.34
N ALA A 189 23.77 -13.66 -6.83
CA ALA A 189 23.59 -14.22 -8.17
C ALA A 189 23.63 -13.16 -9.30
N TYR A 190 23.73 -11.87 -8.96
CA TYR A 190 23.68 -10.75 -9.89
C TYR A 190 24.90 -9.82 -9.69
N ASP A 191 25.98 -10.09 -10.42
CA ASP A 191 27.26 -9.38 -10.31
C ASP A 191 27.42 -8.19 -11.28
N ASP A 192 26.44 -7.98 -12.17
CA ASP A 192 26.45 -6.97 -13.22
C ASP A 192 25.74 -5.64 -12.85
N ALA A 193 25.41 -5.46 -11.57
CA ALA A 193 24.71 -4.27 -11.07
C ALA A 193 25.12 -3.85 -9.66
N ARG A 194 24.87 -2.57 -9.35
CA ARG A 194 24.94 -2.04 -7.98
C ARG A 194 23.59 -2.25 -7.30
N TRP A 195 23.65 -2.72 -6.06
CA TRP A 195 22.49 -3.03 -5.23
C TRP A 195 22.50 -2.20 -3.94
N GLU A 196 21.35 -1.64 -3.61
CA GLU A 196 21.11 -1.00 -2.31
C GLU A 196 19.85 -1.59 -1.69
N LEU A 197 19.94 -1.85 -0.39
CA LEU A 197 18.83 -2.32 0.44
C LEU A 197 18.66 -1.33 1.60
N THR A 198 17.51 -0.67 1.64
CA THR A 198 17.15 0.26 2.72
C THR A 198 15.86 -0.19 3.41
N THR A 199 15.51 0.45 4.51
CA THR A 199 14.23 0.22 5.20
C THR A 199 13.09 0.68 4.29
N GLY A 200 12.10 -0.21 4.07
CA GLY A 200 10.87 0.11 3.34
C GLY A 200 9.72 0.48 4.28
N THR A 201 8.52 0.00 3.97
CA THR A 201 7.26 0.23 4.70
C THR A 201 7.13 -0.47 6.07
N GLY A 202 8.25 -0.92 6.66
CA GLY A 202 8.26 -1.73 7.90
C GLY A 202 7.98 -3.23 7.71
N HIS A 203 7.39 -3.64 6.58
CA HIS A 203 7.03 -5.04 6.28
C HIS A 203 7.98 -5.73 5.29
N GLY A 204 9.00 -5.01 4.81
CA GLY A 204 10.05 -5.55 3.95
C GLY A 204 11.04 -4.49 3.49
N ALA A 205 12.09 -4.93 2.79
CA ALA A 205 13.15 -4.06 2.32
C ALA A 205 12.75 -3.25 1.09
N ARG A 206 13.27 -2.03 1.02
CA ARG A 206 13.35 -1.24 -0.21
C ARG A 206 14.58 -1.70 -0.98
N LEU A 207 14.37 -2.22 -2.19
CA LEU A 207 15.44 -2.64 -3.10
C LEU A 207 15.63 -1.57 -4.16
N ILE A 208 16.88 -1.16 -4.36
CA ILE A 208 17.30 -0.29 -5.45
C ILE A 208 18.38 -1.02 -6.23
N VAL A 209 18.22 -1.08 -7.56
CA VAL A 209 19.24 -1.59 -8.47
C VAL A 209 19.61 -0.53 -9.49
N THR A 210 20.89 -0.46 -9.83
CA THR A 210 21.41 0.46 -10.83
C THR A 210 22.47 -0.23 -11.68
N GLN A 211 22.31 -0.17 -13.00
CA GLN A 211 23.26 -0.66 -13.98
C GLN A 211 23.66 0.47 -14.91
N THR A 212 24.96 0.67 -15.11
CA THR A 212 25.53 1.77 -15.91
C THR A 212 26.29 1.22 -17.12
N GLY A 213 26.69 2.09 -18.05
CA GLY A 213 27.53 1.70 -19.21
C GLY A 213 26.78 0.92 -20.28
N LEU A 214 25.46 1.01 -20.32
CA LEU A 214 24.61 0.24 -21.24
C LEU A 214 24.60 0.89 -22.63
N ALA A 215 24.65 0.07 -23.68
CA ALA A 215 24.55 0.56 -25.06
C ALA A 215 23.12 0.99 -25.43
N THR A 216 22.11 0.25 -24.95
CA THR A 216 20.69 0.54 -25.20
C THR A 216 19.87 0.28 -23.92
N PRO A 217 19.05 1.23 -23.46
CA PRO A 217 18.31 1.10 -22.19
C PRO A 217 17.10 0.16 -22.30
N ASP A 218 16.40 0.14 -23.43
CA ASP A 218 15.12 -0.59 -23.60
C ASP A 218 15.25 -2.08 -23.29
N LYS A 219 16.29 -2.72 -23.84
CA LYS A 219 16.57 -4.13 -23.58
C LYS A 219 16.88 -4.38 -22.10
N ALA A 220 17.68 -3.50 -21.50
CA ALA A 220 18.05 -3.63 -20.08
C ALA A 220 16.85 -3.43 -19.15
N LEU A 221 15.94 -2.50 -19.46
CA LEU A 221 14.70 -2.29 -18.71
C LEU A 221 13.84 -3.57 -18.71
N VAL A 222 13.66 -4.22 -19.85
CA VAL A 222 12.90 -5.48 -19.93
C VAL A 222 13.58 -6.60 -19.15
N GLU A 223 14.88 -6.81 -19.35
CA GLU A 223 15.64 -7.87 -18.66
C GLU A 223 15.65 -7.68 -17.14
N TRP A 224 15.80 -6.44 -16.65
CA TRP A 224 15.77 -6.16 -15.22
C TRP A 224 14.41 -6.37 -14.59
N ARG A 225 13.33 -5.98 -15.27
CA ARG A 225 11.97 -6.26 -14.79
C ARG A 225 11.76 -7.76 -14.57
N GLU A 226 12.11 -8.58 -15.56
CA GLU A 226 12.02 -10.05 -15.46
C GLU A 226 12.90 -10.63 -14.33
N ARG A 227 14.13 -10.12 -14.15
CA ARG A 227 15.02 -10.54 -13.06
C ARG A 227 14.44 -10.21 -11.69
N LEU A 228 13.89 -9.01 -11.53
CA LEU A 228 13.29 -8.55 -10.27
C LEU A 228 12.01 -9.32 -9.94
N ASP A 229 11.19 -9.65 -10.93
CA ASP A 229 10.00 -10.49 -10.75
C ASP A 229 10.37 -11.90 -10.33
N LYS A 230 11.40 -12.48 -10.94
CA LYS A 230 11.93 -13.77 -10.52
C LYS A 230 12.46 -13.73 -9.09
N LEU A 231 13.23 -12.70 -8.73
CA LEU A 231 13.73 -12.51 -7.36
C LEU A 231 12.57 -12.43 -6.36
N ALA A 232 11.53 -11.65 -6.65
CA ALA A 232 10.35 -11.54 -5.80
C ALA A 232 9.62 -12.89 -5.65
N ALA A 233 9.40 -13.61 -6.75
CA ALA A 233 8.77 -14.92 -6.73
C ALA A 233 9.59 -15.97 -5.92
N ASP A 234 10.92 -15.91 -5.98
CA ASP A 234 11.79 -16.77 -5.18
C ASP A 234 11.76 -16.40 -3.69
N LEU A 235 11.64 -15.11 -3.36
CA LEU A 235 11.44 -14.64 -1.98
C LEU A 235 10.12 -15.14 -1.38
N LEU A 236 9.05 -15.24 -2.17
CA LEU A 236 7.76 -15.77 -1.71
C LEU A 236 7.83 -17.26 -1.32
N LYS A 237 8.73 -18.04 -1.94
CA LYS A 237 8.96 -19.46 -1.59
C LYS A 237 9.71 -19.63 -0.27
N THR A 238 10.36 -18.57 0.22
CA THR A 238 11.07 -18.59 1.49
C THR A 238 10.07 -18.29 2.61
N PRO A 239 10.01 -19.11 3.68
CA PRO A 239 9.13 -18.84 4.81
C PRO A 239 9.39 -17.43 5.36
N PRO A 240 8.36 -16.67 5.76
CA PRO A 240 8.59 -15.41 6.45
C PRO A 240 9.46 -15.68 7.68
N ALA A 241 10.48 -14.85 7.89
CA ALA A 241 11.29 -14.93 9.10
C ALA A 241 10.34 -14.85 10.30
N LYS A 242 10.48 -15.76 11.28
CA LYS A 242 9.75 -15.65 12.53
C LYS A 242 10.17 -14.32 13.17
N LEU A 243 9.22 -13.39 13.28
CA LEU A 243 9.37 -12.25 14.18
C LEU A 243 9.46 -12.86 15.59
N ASN A 244 10.61 -12.64 16.25
CA ASN A 244 10.82 -13.05 17.64
C ASN A 244 10.13 -12.08 18.59
#